data_AF-A0A936KDX1-F1
#
_entry.id   AF-A0A936KDX1-F1
#
_cell.length_a   1.000
_cell.length_b   1.000
_cell.length_c   1.000
_cell.angle_alpha   90.00
_cell.angle_beta   90.00
_cell.angle_gamma   90.00
#
_symmetry.space_group_name_H-M   'P 1'
#
loop_
_entity.id
_entity.type
_entity.pdbx_description
1 polymer ?
#
loop_
_entity_poly.entity_id
_entity_poly.type
_entity_poly.pdbx_seq_one_letter_code
_entity_poly.pdbx_strand_id
1 'polypeptide(L)'
;MLKPLSVSTESLGKPQPTTDLAARVFRAMHGYYGALFLSKWANGVVENGVDCGVSDAMKVWAYELRRYDAKTVLDAIGRCKTAHPEYPPSLPQFVALCEAVKPREVFKALPMSAELYAERSKEAREKLRQLRERIQPVARASGGLALLFEAIADAVKCAGGDEIAALRRLDVMLAARGGA
;
A
#
# COMPACT_ATOMS: atom_id res chain seq x y z
N MET A 1 -17.80 19.54 55.78
CA MET A 1 -18.94 19.68 54.85
C MET A 1 -18.42 19.49 53.43
N LEU A 2 -18.61 18.30 52.85
CA LEU A 2 -18.24 17.99 51.47
C LEU A 2 -19.49 18.20 50.59
N LYS A 3 -19.40 19.09 49.59
CA LYS A 3 -20.48 19.31 48.60
C LYS A 3 -20.51 18.11 47.64
N PRO A 4 -21.67 17.49 47.37
CA PRO A 4 -21.77 16.49 46.32
C PRO A 4 -21.67 17.19 44.95
N LEU A 5 -20.78 16.68 44.10
CA LEU A 5 -20.73 17.05 42.68
C LEU A 5 -21.95 16.45 42.00
N SER A 6 -22.96 17.29 41.72
CA SER A 6 -24.07 16.95 40.84
C SER A 6 -23.54 16.86 39.41
N VAL A 7 -23.18 15.66 38.96
CA VAL A 7 -22.94 15.38 37.55
C VAL A 7 -24.31 15.29 36.88
N SER A 8 -24.68 16.35 36.16
CA SER A 8 -25.94 16.42 35.42
C SER A 8 -26.03 15.31 34.38
N THR A 9 -27.09 14.51 34.46
CA THR A 9 -27.44 13.39 33.56
C THR A 9 -28.03 13.84 32.21
N GLU A 10 -27.92 15.12 31.84
CA GLU A 10 -28.61 15.71 30.69
C GLU A 10 -27.85 15.63 29.35
N SER A 11 -26.70 14.98 29.28
CA SER A 11 -25.94 14.80 28.01
C SER A 11 -26.32 13.55 27.21
N LEU A 12 -27.46 12.91 27.49
CA LEU A 12 -27.99 11.78 26.71
C LEU A 12 -28.70 12.29 25.44
N GLY A 13 -27.94 12.72 24.42
CA GLY A 13 -28.59 13.30 23.25
C GLY A 13 -27.69 13.72 22.09
N LYS A 14 -26.96 12.77 21.51
CA LYS A 14 -26.59 12.61 20.08
C LYS A 14 -25.58 11.45 19.99
N PRO A 15 -25.74 10.45 19.09
CA PRO A 15 -24.69 9.48 18.87
C PRO A 15 -23.44 10.23 18.41
N GLN A 16 -22.41 10.23 19.25
CA GLN A 16 -21.09 10.74 18.88
C GLN A 16 -20.64 9.90 17.67
N PRO A 17 -20.26 10.52 16.54
CA PRO A 17 -19.93 9.78 15.30
C PRO A 17 -18.79 8.76 15.49
N THR A 18 -17.98 8.92 16.52
CA THR A 18 -16.87 8.02 16.88
C THR A 18 -17.33 6.77 17.64
N THR A 19 -18.34 6.89 18.51
CA THR A 19 -18.94 5.76 19.22
C THR A 19 -19.65 4.81 18.24
N ASP A 20 -20.23 5.35 17.16
CA ASP A 20 -20.82 4.55 16.08
C ASP A 20 -19.78 3.64 15.38
N LEU A 21 -18.60 4.18 15.08
CA LEU A 21 -17.54 3.39 14.44
C LEU A 21 -17.04 2.24 15.32
N ALA A 22 -16.81 2.49 16.61
CA ALA A 22 -16.41 1.43 17.54
C ALA A 22 -17.50 0.35 17.66
N ALA A 23 -18.78 0.75 17.76
CA ALA A 23 -19.89 -0.20 17.79
C ALA A 23 -19.97 -1.04 16.49
N ARG A 24 -19.70 -0.45 15.33
CA ARG A 24 -19.62 -1.16 14.05
C ARG A 24 -18.47 -2.15 14.00
N VAL A 25 -17.30 -1.78 14.53
CA VAL A 25 -16.17 -2.71 14.66
C VAL A 25 -16.53 -3.87 15.58
N PHE A 26 -17.10 -3.60 16.76
CA PHE A 26 -17.50 -4.66 17.70
C PHE A 26 -18.53 -5.61 17.10
N ARG A 27 -19.51 -5.08 16.37
CA ARG A 27 -20.51 -5.88 15.65
C ARG A 27 -19.87 -6.74 14.57
N ALA A 28 -18.93 -6.20 13.79
CA ALA A 28 -18.22 -6.94 12.76
C ALA A 28 -17.32 -8.03 13.35
N MET A 29 -16.53 -7.71 14.39
CA MET A 29 -15.66 -8.67 15.07
C MET A 29 -16.48 -9.80 15.72
N HIS A 30 -17.61 -9.50 16.36
CA HIS A 30 -18.53 -10.53 16.86
C HIS A 30 -19.09 -11.39 15.72
N GLY A 31 -19.38 -10.81 14.55
CA GLY A 31 -19.78 -11.56 13.37
C GLY A 31 -18.69 -12.49 12.81
N TYR A 32 -17.41 -12.14 12.95
CA TYR A 32 -16.29 -12.93 12.43
C TYR A 32 -15.80 -14.01 13.39
N TYR A 33 -15.74 -13.69 14.69
CA TYR A 33 -15.11 -14.52 15.71
C TYR A 33 -16.09 -15.03 16.77
N GLY A 34 -17.37 -14.66 16.68
CA GLY A 34 -18.39 -15.02 17.66
C GLY A 34 -18.12 -14.46 19.05
N ALA A 35 -18.51 -15.24 20.06
CA ALA A 35 -18.37 -14.86 21.47
C ALA A 35 -16.91 -14.66 21.91
N LEU A 36 -15.93 -15.24 21.22
CA LEU A 36 -14.51 -15.15 21.54
C LEU A 36 -14.00 -13.70 21.56
N PHE A 37 -14.55 -12.83 20.72
CA PHE A 37 -14.17 -11.42 20.72
C PHE A 37 -14.70 -10.70 21.96
N LEU A 38 -15.97 -10.88 22.29
CA LEU A 38 -16.60 -10.20 23.43
C LEU A 38 -16.06 -10.72 24.76
N SER A 39 -15.77 -12.03 24.86
CA SER A 39 -15.20 -12.63 26.07
C SER A 39 -13.81 -12.08 26.42
N LYS A 40 -13.09 -11.49 25.46
CA LYS A 40 -11.80 -10.82 25.72
C LYS A 40 -11.94 -9.59 26.61
N TRP A 41 -13.10 -8.94 26.56
CA TRP A 41 -13.38 -7.67 27.24
C TRP A 41 -14.40 -7.81 28.37
N ALA A 42 -15.16 -8.90 28.37
CA ALA A 42 -16.17 -9.17 29.38
C ALA A 42 -15.56 -9.30 30.78
N ASN A 43 -16.18 -8.66 31.76
CA ASN A 43 -15.79 -8.76 33.17
C ASN A 43 -16.87 -9.40 34.06
N GLY A 44 -18.03 -9.74 33.49
CA GLY A 44 -19.15 -10.38 34.19
C GLY A 44 -20.05 -9.42 34.97
N VAL A 45 -19.72 -8.13 35.02
CA VAL A 45 -20.55 -7.10 35.64
C VAL A 45 -21.48 -6.54 34.57
N VAL A 46 -22.79 -6.69 34.75
CA VAL A 46 -23.80 -6.28 33.77
C VAL A 46 -24.62 -5.11 34.30
N GLU A 47 -24.62 -4.01 33.57
CA GLU A 47 -25.48 -2.85 33.82
C GLU A 47 -26.36 -2.60 32.60
N ASN A 48 -27.67 -2.42 32.82
CA ASN A 48 -28.65 -2.20 31.74
C ASN A 48 -28.61 -3.27 30.63
N GLY A 49 -28.28 -4.52 30.98
CA GLY A 49 -28.21 -5.64 30.04
C GLY A 49 -26.94 -5.67 29.18
N VAL A 50 -25.94 -4.83 29.46
CA VAL A 50 -24.64 -4.82 28.77
C VAL A 50 -23.52 -5.06 29.78
N ASP A 51 -22.55 -5.90 29.42
CA ASP A 51 -21.35 -6.10 30.23
C ASP A 51 -20.51 -4.80 30.28
N CYS A 52 -20.19 -4.35 31.49
CA CYS A 52 -19.49 -3.10 31.75
C CYS A 52 -18.08 -3.11 31.14
N GLY A 53 -17.37 -4.25 31.17
CA GLY A 53 -16.06 -4.40 30.55
C GLY A 53 -16.11 -4.24 29.03
N VAL A 54 -17.13 -4.81 28.38
CA VAL A 54 -17.39 -4.61 26.95
C VAL A 54 -17.72 -3.15 26.64
N SER A 55 -18.56 -2.51 27.46
CA SER A 55 -18.94 -1.10 27.33
C SER A 55 -17.72 -0.17 27.44
N ASP A 56 -16.87 -0.40 28.44
CA ASP A 56 -15.66 0.40 28.67
C ASP A 56 -14.62 0.18 27.58
N ALA A 57 -14.42 -1.07 27.13
CA ALA A 57 -13.56 -1.35 25.98
C ALA A 57 -14.06 -0.60 24.74
N MET A 58 -15.37 -0.60 24.47
CA MET A 58 -15.92 0.12 23.32
C MET A 58 -15.66 1.63 23.38
N LYS A 59 -15.70 2.25 24.57
CA LYS A 59 -15.34 3.67 24.76
C LYS A 59 -13.85 3.92 24.43
N VAL A 60 -12.95 3.04 24.86
CA VAL A 60 -11.52 3.15 24.57
C VAL A 60 -11.26 2.99 23.06
N TRP A 61 -11.93 2.03 22.42
CA TRP A 61 -11.88 1.88 20.96
C TRP A 61 -12.41 3.12 20.25
N ALA A 62 -13.53 3.70 20.70
CA ALA A 62 -14.06 4.94 20.11
C ALA A 62 -13.09 6.12 20.24
N TYR A 63 -12.37 6.22 21.37
CA TYR A 63 -11.33 7.23 21.57
C TYR A 63 -10.16 7.03 20.62
N GLU A 64 -9.67 5.81 20.44
CA GLU A 64 -8.54 5.55 19.53
C GLU A 64 -8.94 5.72 18.06
N LEU A 65 -10.11 5.22 17.67
CA LEU A 65 -10.57 5.22 16.28
C LEU A 65 -11.00 6.59 15.76
N ARG A 66 -11.20 7.60 16.64
CA ARG A 66 -11.56 8.96 16.23
C ARG A 66 -10.53 9.64 15.31
N ARG A 67 -9.30 9.12 15.26
CA ARG A 67 -8.22 9.64 14.40
C ARG A 67 -8.31 9.16 12.95
N TYR A 68 -9.19 8.19 12.65
CA TYR A 68 -9.37 7.61 11.33
C TYR A 68 -10.72 8.01 10.74
N ASP A 69 -10.78 8.12 9.43
CA ASP A 69 -12.03 8.24 8.71
C ASP A 69 -12.78 6.89 8.66
N ALA A 70 -14.09 6.94 8.45
CA ALA A 70 -14.94 5.75 8.44
C ALA A 70 -14.53 4.73 7.37
N LYS A 71 -13.98 5.17 6.22
CA LYS A 71 -13.56 4.27 5.15
C LYS A 71 -12.32 3.49 5.58
N THR A 72 -11.32 4.15 6.14
CA THR A 72 -10.12 3.49 6.69
C THR A 72 -10.47 2.42 7.72
N VAL A 73 -11.43 2.69 8.62
CA VAL A 73 -11.89 1.70 9.62
C VAL A 73 -12.58 0.51 8.96
N LEU A 74 -13.44 0.73 7.96
CA LEU A 74 -14.14 -0.36 7.25
C LEU A 74 -13.19 -1.24 6.44
N ASP A 75 -12.24 -0.63 5.76
CA ASP A 75 -11.21 -1.34 5.01
C ASP A 75 -10.33 -2.17 5.96
N ALA A 76 -10.03 -1.67 7.17
CA ALA A 76 -9.32 -2.41 8.21
C ALA A 76 -10.15 -3.60 8.75
N ILE A 77 -11.47 -3.44 8.95
CA ILE A 77 -12.37 -4.55 9.28
C ILE A 77 -12.27 -5.64 8.20
N GLY A 78 -12.30 -5.27 6.92
CA GLY A 78 -12.17 -6.21 5.81
C GLY A 78 -10.87 -7.02 5.84
N ARG A 79 -9.75 -6.38 6.23
CA ARG A 79 -8.44 -7.04 6.36
C ARG A 79 -8.32 -7.97 7.57
N CYS A 80 -9.20 -7.88 8.56
CA CYS A 80 -9.12 -8.72 9.75
C CYS A 80 -9.20 -10.22 9.40
N LYS A 81 -10.01 -10.60 8.41
CA LYS A 81 -10.20 -12.01 8.02
C LYS A 81 -8.93 -12.67 7.49
N THR A 82 -8.05 -11.90 6.86
CA THR A 82 -6.79 -12.41 6.29
C THR A 82 -5.61 -12.23 7.24
N ALA A 83 -5.57 -11.12 7.99
CA ALA A 83 -4.50 -10.84 8.95
C ALA A 83 -4.64 -11.60 10.27
N HIS A 84 -5.88 -11.93 10.67
CA HIS A 84 -6.22 -12.54 11.94
C HIS A 84 -7.25 -13.68 11.76
N PRO A 85 -6.94 -14.74 11.00
CA PRO A 85 -7.93 -15.78 10.66
C PRO A 85 -8.43 -16.58 11.86
N GLU A 86 -7.57 -16.82 12.86
CA GLU A 86 -7.86 -17.72 13.98
C GLU A 86 -8.40 -17.01 15.21
N TYR A 87 -7.89 -15.80 15.51
CA TYR A 87 -8.17 -15.09 16.75
C TYR A 87 -8.50 -13.63 16.48
N PRO A 88 -9.49 -13.05 17.19
CA PRO A 88 -9.83 -11.65 17.01
C PRO A 88 -8.65 -10.73 17.38
N PRO A 89 -8.45 -9.63 16.64
CA PRO A 89 -7.41 -8.65 16.97
C PRO A 89 -7.72 -7.93 18.29
N SER A 90 -6.68 -7.61 19.04
CA SER A 90 -6.70 -6.60 20.10
C SER A 90 -6.77 -5.18 19.52
N LEU A 91 -7.07 -4.18 20.37
CA LEU A 91 -7.11 -2.78 19.94
C LEU A 91 -5.80 -2.32 19.26
N PRO A 92 -4.60 -2.55 19.82
CA PRO A 92 -3.35 -2.17 19.16
C PRO A 92 -3.15 -2.84 17.80
N GLN A 93 -3.54 -4.12 17.66
CA GLN A 93 -3.45 -4.84 16.39
C GLN A 93 -4.42 -4.25 15.36
N PHE A 94 -5.64 -3.91 15.78
CA PHE A 94 -6.60 -3.28 14.89
C PHE A 94 -6.16 -1.87 14.46
N VAL A 95 -5.58 -1.09 15.38
CA VAL A 95 -4.97 0.21 15.06
C VAL A 95 -3.85 0.05 14.02
N ALA A 96 -3.00 -0.97 14.13
CA ALA A 96 -1.97 -1.26 13.13
C ALA A 96 -2.58 -1.58 11.75
N LEU A 97 -3.73 -2.27 11.70
CA LEU A 97 -4.45 -2.49 10.45
C LEU A 97 -4.99 -1.18 9.87
N CYS A 98 -5.54 -0.29 10.70
CA CYS A 98 -5.97 1.03 10.26
C CYS A 98 -4.80 1.85 9.67
N GLU A 99 -3.64 1.86 10.32
CA GLU A 99 -2.45 2.54 9.78
C GLU A 99 -1.96 1.93 8.46
N ALA A 100 -2.03 0.60 8.32
CA ALA A 100 -1.63 -0.09 7.09
C ALA A 100 -2.60 0.13 5.92
N VAL A 101 -3.84 0.52 6.21
CA VAL A 101 -4.89 0.81 5.23
C VAL A 101 -4.90 2.29 4.86
N LYS A 102 -4.56 3.16 5.82
CA LYS A 102 -4.61 4.61 5.67
C LYS A 102 -3.93 5.03 4.36
N PRO A 103 -4.61 5.82 3.50
CA PRO A 103 -4.00 6.33 2.29
C PRO A 103 -2.70 7.04 2.63
N ARG A 104 -1.59 6.61 2.01
CA ARG A 104 -0.33 7.35 2.14
C ARG A 104 -0.55 8.74 1.58
N GLU A 105 -0.15 9.75 2.34
CA GLU A 105 -0.07 11.12 1.82
C GLU A 105 0.98 11.15 0.72
N VAL A 106 0.53 10.97 -0.51
CA VAL A 106 1.37 11.20 -1.68
C VAL A 106 1.48 12.71 -1.77
N PHE A 107 2.62 13.24 -1.32
CA PHE A 107 2.97 14.62 -1.58
C PHE A 107 2.80 14.84 -3.08
N LYS A 108 1.77 15.61 -3.46
CA LYS A 108 1.61 16.05 -4.83
C LYS A 108 2.91 16.79 -5.14
N ALA A 109 3.66 16.28 -6.12
CA ALA A 109 4.83 17.00 -6.61
C ALA A 109 4.37 18.42 -6.91
N LEU A 110 5.07 19.41 -6.33
CA LEU A 110 4.78 20.81 -6.62
C LEU A 110 4.81 20.96 -8.15
N PRO A 111 3.84 21.67 -8.75
CA PRO A 111 3.84 21.88 -10.18
C PRO A 111 5.15 22.57 -10.56
N MET A 112 5.96 21.88 -11.35
CA MET A 112 7.19 22.45 -11.91
C MET A 112 6.80 23.45 -12.99
N SER A 113 7.46 24.61 -13.04
CA SER A 113 7.21 25.57 -14.13
C SER A 113 7.50 24.91 -15.48
N ALA A 114 6.76 25.31 -16.52
CA ALA A 114 6.96 24.79 -17.87
C ALA A 114 8.42 25.00 -18.35
N GLU A 115 9.03 26.10 -17.92
CA GLU A 115 10.44 26.44 -18.18
C GLU A 115 11.40 25.44 -17.53
N LEU A 116 11.24 25.16 -16.23
CA LEU A 116 12.06 24.17 -15.52
C LEU A 116 11.87 22.75 -16.07
N TYR A 117 10.65 22.42 -16.51
CA TYR A 117 10.39 21.14 -17.18
C TYR A 117 11.10 21.05 -18.52
N ALA A 118 11.04 22.12 -19.33
CA ALA A 118 11.73 22.18 -20.61
C ALA A 118 13.26 22.08 -20.42
N GLU A 119 13.82 22.78 -19.45
CA GLU A 119 15.25 22.76 -19.13
C GLU A 119 15.70 21.35 -18.68
N ARG A 120 15.01 20.74 -17.72
CA ARG A 120 15.29 19.35 -17.32
C ARG A 120 15.13 18.34 -18.46
N SER A 121 14.13 18.53 -19.32
CA SER A 121 13.94 17.67 -20.49
C SER A 121 15.09 17.80 -21.49
N LYS A 122 15.63 19.02 -21.67
CA LYS A 122 16.81 19.27 -22.49
C LYS A 122 18.05 18.62 -21.87
N GLU A 123 18.27 18.82 -20.58
CA GLU A 123 19.38 18.18 -19.84
C GLU A 123 19.33 16.65 -19.90
N ALA A 124 18.14 16.06 -19.77
CA ALA A 124 17.97 14.61 -19.85
C ALA A 124 18.29 14.08 -21.26
N ARG A 125 17.81 14.76 -22.31
CA ARG A 125 18.14 14.44 -23.70
C ARG A 125 19.63 14.60 -23.97
N GLU A 126 20.24 15.64 -23.42
CA GLU A 126 21.66 15.91 -23.55
C GLU A 126 22.51 14.84 -22.86
N LYS A 127 22.18 14.46 -21.63
CA LYS A 127 22.84 13.35 -20.92
C LYS A 127 22.67 12.04 -21.67
N LEU A 128 21.49 11.74 -22.20
CA LEU A 128 21.26 10.57 -23.04
C LEU A 128 22.09 10.62 -24.34
N ARG A 129 22.22 11.80 -24.95
CA ARG A 129 23.09 12.02 -26.12
C ARG A 129 24.55 11.75 -25.78
N GLN A 130 25.05 12.33 -24.69
CA GLN A 130 26.42 12.13 -24.21
C GLN A 130 26.70 10.67 -23.88
N LEU A 131 25.76 9.99 -23.20
CA LEU A 131 25.86 8.56 -22.94
C LEU A 131 25.89 7.75 -24.24
N ARG A 132 25.06 8.10 -25.21
CA ARG A 132 25.04 7.44 -26.53
C ARG A 132 26.35 7.64 -27.29
N GLU A 133 26.91 8.85 -27.26
CA GLU A 133 28.21 9.16 -27.87
C GLU A 133 29.35 8.45 -27.15
N ARG A 134 29.32 8.37 -25.82
CA ARG A 134 30.32 7.66 -25.02
C ARG A 134 30.26 6.14 -25.19
N ILE A 135 29.09 5.61 -25.50
CA ILE A 135 28.86 4.18 -25.79
C ILE A 135 29.19 3.85 -27.27
N GLN A 136 29.41 4.85 -28.14
CA GLN A 136 29.79 4.63 -29.54
C GLN A 136 31.30 4.86 -29.71
N PRO A 137 32.13 3.83 -30.05
CA PRO A 137 31.83 2.88 -31.12
C PRO A 137 32.25 1.41 -30.87
N VAL A 138 31.28 0.48 -30.92
CA VAL A 138 31.50 -0.85 -31.52
C VAL A 138 31.12 -0.85 -33.02
N ALA A 139 30.36 0.15 -33.47
CA ALA A 139 29.81 0.29 -34.82
C ALA A 139 30.78 0.87 -35.90
N ARG A 140 32.07 1.05 -35.59
CA ARG A 140 33.07 1.57 -36.58
C ARG A 140 34.15 0.58 -36.95
N ALA A 141 34.02 -0.69 -36.56
CA ALA A 141 34.99 -1.67 -37.02
C ALA A 141 34.63 -2.10 -38.45
N SER A 142 35.48 -1.75 -39.40
CA SER A 142 35.40 -2.19 -40.78
C SER A 142 36.01 -3.59 -40.87
N GLY A 143 35.16 -4.62 -40.92
CA GLY A 143 35.56 -6.02 -41.05
C GLY A 143 34.43 -6.97 -40.70
N GLY A 144 34.43 -8.19 -41.24
CA GLY A 144 33.31 -9.14 -41.10
C GLY A 144 32.93 -9.45 -39.64
N LEU A 145 33.90 -9.44 -38.72
CA LEU A 145 33.68 -9.73 -37.31
C LEU A 145 32.99 -8.57 -36.56
N ALA A 146 33.17 -7.34 -37.04
CA ALA A 146 32.54 -6.16 -36.47
C ALA A 146 31.07 -6.03 -36.86
N LEU A 147 30.76 -6.33 -38.13
CA LEU A 147 29.39 -6.41 -38.62
C LEU A 147 28.60 -7.49 -37.87
N LEU A 148 29.26 -8.60 -37.49
CA LEU A 148 28.67 -9.64 -36.65
C LEU A 148 28.33 -9.12 -35.25
N PHE A 149 29.25 -8.42 -34.60
CA PHE A 149 28.99 -7.83 -33.28
C PHE A 149 27.90 -6.75 -33.30
N GLU A 150 27.82 -5.96 -34.37
CA GLU A 150 26.77 -4.97 -34.56
C GLU A 150 25.39 -5.63 -34.76
N ALA A 151 25.32 -6.70 -35.56
CA ALA A 151 24.09 -7.49 -35.75
C ALA A 151 23.61 -8.15 -34.44
N ILE A 152 24.54 -8.66 -33.61
CA ILE A 152 24.22 -9.21 -32.29
C ILE A 152 23.67 -8.10 -31.37
N ALA A 153 24.33 -6.95 -31.32
CA ALA A 153 23.92 -5.84 -30.47
C ALA A 153 22.53 -5.30 -30.84
N ASP A 154 22.21 -5.17 -32.13
CA ASP A 154 20.89 -4.72 -32.59
C ASP A 154 19.80 -5.77 -32.34
N ALA A 155 20.11 -7.07 -32.50
CA ALA A 155 19.20 -8.16 -32.15
C ALA A 155 18.87 -8.19 -30.66
N VAL A 156 19.86 -7.95 -29.79
CA VAL A 156 19.69 -7.87 -28.33
C VAL A 156 18.91 -6.62 -27.93
N LYS A 157 19.22 -5.46 -28.53
CA LYS A 157 18.51 -4.19 -28.28
C LYS A 157 17.03 -4.26 -28.65
N CYS A 158 16.67 -4.98 -29.71
CA CYS A 158 15.29 -5.18 -30.13
C CYS A 158 14.54 -6.25 -29.30
N ALA A 159 15.23 -7.02 -28.45
CA ALA A 159 14.68 -8.21 -27.78
C ALA A 159 13.84 -7.92 -26.52
N GLY A 160 13.91 -6.70 -25.95
CA GLY A 160 13.05 -6.31 -24.82
C GLY A 160 13.22 -7.15 -23.53
N GLY A 161 14.37 -7.81 -23.33
CA GLY A 161 14.69 -8.56 -22.10
C GLY A 161 14.75 -10.09 -22.22
N ASP A 162 14.71 -10.66 -23.43
CA ASP A 162 15.03 -12.08 -23.69
C ASP A 162 16.16 -12.20 -24.71
N GLU A 163 17.37 -11.91 -24.25
CA GLU A 163 18.57 -11.83 -25.07
C GLU A 163 18.99 -13.21 -25.61
N ILE A 164 18.70 -14.28 -24.86
CA ILE A 164 19.05 -15.66 -25.22
C ILE A 164 18.22 -16.12 -26.43
N ALA A 165 16.92 -15.83 -26.48
CA ALA A 165 16.10 -16.16 -27.64
C ALA A 165 16.51 -15.37 -28.89
N ALA A 166 16.95 -14.11 -28.73
CA ALA A 166 17.42 -13.29 -29.83
C ALA A 166 18.73 -13.82 -30.44
N LEU A 167 19.69 -14.22 -29.60
CA LEU A 167 20.97 -14.80 -30.04
C LEU A 167 20.76 -16.10 -30.82
N ARG A 168 19.89 -17.00 -30.34
CA ARG A 168 19.59 -18.26 -31.04
C ARG A 168 18.97 -18.05 -32.42
N ARG A 169 18.11 -17.04 -32.59
CA ARG A 169 17.53 -16.69 -33.91
C ARG A 169 18.61 -16.21 -34.88
N LEU A 170 19.56 -15.42 -34.38
CA LEU A 170 20.66 -14.92 -35.20
C LEU A 170 21.57 -16.06 -35.68
N ASP A 171 21.91 -17.00 -34.80
CA ASP A 171 22.71 -18.19 -35.16
C ASP A 171 22.05 -18.99 -36.30
N VAL A 172 20.73 -19.19 -36.23
CA VAL A 172 19.97 -19.88 -37.30
C VAL A 172 20.01 -19.09 -38.61
N MET A 173 19.85 -17.77 -38.56
CA MET A 173 19.91 -16.91 -39.75
C MET A 173 21.30 -16.90 -40.40
N LEU A 174 22.37 -16.92 -39.62
CA LEU A 174 23.75 -16.93 -40.12
C LEU A 174 24.14 -18.30 -40.67
N ALA A 175 23.72 -19.39 -40.01
CA ALA A 175 23.90 -20.75 -40.52
C ALA A 175 23.20 -20.96 -41.88
N ALA A 176 22.02 -20.36 -42.07
CA ALA A 176 21.31 -20.38 -43.35
C ALA A 176 22.01 -19.57 -44.47
N ARG A 177 22.85 -18.58 -44.12
CA ARG A 177 23.59 -17.74 -45.07
C ARG A 177 24.97 -18.27 -45.46
N GLY A 178 25.56 -19.17 -44.66
CA GLY A 178 26.87 -19.77 -44.92
C GLY A 178 26.84 -21.04 -45.78
N GLY A 179 25.68 -21.42 -46.33
CA GLY A 179 25.48 -22.63 -47.14
C GLY A 179 25.45 -22.38 -48.65
N ALA A 180 26.32 -21.51 -49.17
CA ALA A 180 26.56 -21.32 -50.60
C ALA A 180 28.05 -21.50 -50.91
#